data_AF-A0A3P7FY22-F1
#
_entry.id   AF-A0A3P7FY22-F1
#
_cell.length_a   1.000
_cell.length_b   1.000
_cell.length_c   1.000
_cell.angle_alpha   90.00
_cell.angle_beta   90.00
_cell.angle_gamma   90.00
#
_symmetry.space_group_name_H-M   'P 1'
#
loop_
_entity.id
_entity.type
_entity.pdbx_description
1 polymer ?
#
loop_
_entity_poly.entity_id
_entity_poly.type
_entity_poly.pdbx_seq_one_letter_code
_entity_poly.pdbx_strand_id
1 'polypeptide(L)'
;MSVKAPCDLDLRIFPFDTQSCTLRFESYSHNKDEVTLRWMKNAITLMKPVQLPDFDLVCYRTNNETVLYPNGYWDQLQVNITDKE
;
A
#
# COMPACT_ATOMS: atom_id res chain seq x y z
N MET A 1 -11.45 13.64 -2.00
CA MET A 1 -10.08 13.59 -2.53
C MET A 1 -9.73 12.12 -2.70
N SER A 2 -9.24 11.71 -3.88
CA SER A 2 -8.82 10.32 -4.16
C SER A 2 -7.35 10.33 -4.56
N VAL A 3 -6.57 9.39 -4.02
CA VAL A 3 -5.16 9.20 -4.38
C VAL A 3 -5.07 8.02 -5.36
N LYS A 4 -4.23 8.16 -6.38
CA LYS A 4 -3.86 7.06 -7.28
C LYS A 4 -2.37 6.78 -7.08
N ALA A 5 -2.01 5.52 -7.06
CA ALA A 5 -0.63 5.07 -6.92
C ALA A 5 -0.30 4.07 -8.02
N PRO A 6 0.96 4.01 -8.48
CA PRO A 6 1.40 3.02 -9.45
C PRO A 6 1.40 1.61 -8.83
N CYS A 7 1.15 0.61 -9.66
CA CYS A 7 1.38 -0.79 -9.34
C CYS A 7 2.12 -1.44 -10.51
N ASP A 8 3.25 -2.08 -10.20
CA ASP A 8 4.04 -2.81 -11.19
C ASP A 8 3.38 -4.16 -11.46
N LEU A 9 2.73 -4.27 -12.61
CA LEU A 9 1.99 -5.48 -12.98
C LEU A 9 2.91 -6.53 -13.60
N ASP A 10 2.78 -7.77 -13.13
CA ASP A 10 3.46 -8.93 -13.70
C ASP A 10 2.47 -9.81 -14.48
N LEU A 11 2.41 -9.61 -15.80
CA LEU A 11 1.44 -10.26 -16.68
C LEU A 11 1.96 -11.54 -17.35
N ARG A 12 3.04 -12.13 -16.83
CA ARG A 12 3.67 -13.32 -17.45
C ARG A 12 2.78 -14.56 -17.44
N ILE A 13 1.79 -14.63 -16.55
CA ILE A 13 0.93 -15.80 -16.33
C ILE A 13 -0.54 -15.47 -16.66
N PHE A 14 -0.79 -14.38 -17.39
CA PHE A 14 -2.15 -14.00 -17.79
C PHE A 14 -2.90 -15.14 -18.50
N PRO A 15 -4.17 -15.42 -18.13
CA PRO A 15 -5.04 -14.66 -17.22
C PRO A 15 -5.08 -15.19 -15.76
N PHE A 16 -4.08 -15.94 -15.31
CA PHE A 16 -4.04 -16.55 -13.97
C PHE A 16 -2.97 -15.93 -13.08
N ASP A 17 -2.58 -14.70 -13.36
CA ASP A 17 -1.59 -13.97 -12.58
C ASP A 17 -2.12 -13.52 -11.22
N THR A 18 -1.18 -13.23 -10.34
CA THR A 18 -1.45 -12.64 -9.03
C THR A 18 -0.68 -11.35 -8.96
N GLN A 19 -1.40 -10.26 -8.79
CA GLN A 19 -0.84 -8.91 -8.74
C GLN A 19 -0.57 -8.51 -7.29
N SER A 20 0.60 -7.95 -7.05
CA SER A 20 0.99 -7.47 -5.73
C SER A 20 1.36 -6.00 -5.78
N CYS A 21 0.45 -5.16 -5.30
CA CYS A 21 0.59 -3.71 -5.30
C CYS A 21 0.98 -3.24 -3.91
N THR A 22 2.02 -2.39 -3.81
CA THR A 22 2.45 -1.80 -2.54
C THR A 22 2.17 -0.31 -2.52
N LEU A 23 1.28 0.12 -1.64
CA LEU A 23 1.04 1.54 -1.36
C LEU A 23 1.93 1.97 -0.21
N ARG A 24 2.69 3.06 -0.39
CA ARG A 24 3.58 3.64 0.62
C ARG A 24 3.07 5.02 1.02
N PHE A 25 2.91 5.25 2.31
CA PHE A 25 2.48 6.51 2.88
C PHE A 25 3.57 7.01 3.83
N GLU A 26 4.06 8.21 3.58
CA GLU A 26 5.05 8.88 4.40
C GLU A 26 4.72 10.38 4.46
N SER A 27 5.23 11.06 5.49
CA SER A 27 5.12 12.51 5.57
C SER A 27 6.08 13.14 4.57
N TYR A 28 5.57 14.08 3.77
CA TYR A 28 6.37 14.78 2.76
C TYR A 28 7.45 15.67 3.38
N SER A 29 7.16 16.33 4.50
CA SER A 29 8.02 17.39 5.07
C SER A 29 8.47 17.14 6.50
N HIS A 30 7.96 16.10 7.16
CA HIS A 30 8.30 15.82 8.55
C HIS A 30 8.98 14.46 8.65
N ASN A 31 10.11 14.42 9.34
CA ASN A 31 10.83 13.18 9.59
C ASN A 31 10.19 12.42 10.77
N LYS A 32 10.77 11.27 11.11
CA LYS A 32 10.32 10.41 12.22
C LYS A 32 10.33 11.13 13.58
N ASP A 33 11.33 11.97 13.82
CA ASP A 33 11.52 12.66 15.11
C ASP A 33 10.46 13.76 15.33
N GLU A 34 9.93 14.32 14.25
CA GLU A 34 8.84 15.30 14.28
C GLU A 34 7.46 14.63 14.27
N VAL A 35 7.27 13.59 13.45
CA VAL A 35 5.98 12.90 13.26
C VAL A 35 6.17 11.39 13.19
N THR A 36 5.54 10.69 14.13
CA THR A 36 5.45 9.22 14.11
C THR A 36 4.14 8.78 13.46
N LEU A 37 4.23 7.97 12.41
CA LEU A 37 3.06 7.40 11.74
C LEU A 37 2.74 6.01 12.29
N ARG A 38 1.46 5.75 12.58
CA ARG A 38 0.97 4.45 13.07
C ARG A 38 -0.35 4.09 12.42
N TRP A 39 -0.53 2.81 12.13
CA TRP A 39 -1.82 2.30 11.69
C TRP A 39 -2.85 2.39 12.81
N MET A 40 -4.09 2.71 12.43
CA MET A 40 -5.24 2.47 13.28
C MET A 40 -5.48 0.96 13.40
N LYS A 41 -6.18 0.54 14.46
CA LYS A 41 -6.57 -0.87 14.65
C LYS A 41 -7.25 -1.46 13.41
N ASN A 42 -8.12 -0.66 12.78
CA ASN A 42 -8.72 -0.97 11.48
C ASN A 42 -8.11 -0.03 10.44
N ALA A 43 -6.93 -0.41 9.92
CA ALA A 43 -6.16 0.43 8.99
C ALA A 43 -6.84 0.62 7.63
N ILE A 44 -7.61 -0.38 7.18
CA ILE A 44 -8.18 -0.43 5.84
C ILE A 44 -9.68 -0.66 5.96
N THR A 45 -10.45 0.20 5.29
CA THR A 45 -11.90 0.05 5.13
C THR A 45 -12.20 -0.05 3.65
N LEU A 46 -12.74 -1.19 3.23
CA LEU A 46 -13.15 -1.40 1.85
C LEU A 46 -14.50 -0.72 1.62
N MET A 47 -14.53 0.25 0.72
CA MET A 47 -15.76 0.96 0.37
C MET A 47 -16.49 0.20 -0.74
N LYS A 48 -17.67 -0.36 -0.41
CA LYS A 48 -18.51 -1.22 -1.29
C LYS A 48 -17.77 -2.51 -1.69
N PRO A 49 -18.45 -3.57 -2.17
CA PRO A 49 -17.72 -4.67 -2.77
C PRO A 49 -16.87 -4.06 -3.88
N VAL A 50 -15.55 -4.11 -3.72
CA VAL A 50 -14.60 -3.76 -4.76
C VAL A 50 -14.81 -4.80 -5.85
N GLN A 51 -15.84 -4.60 -6.66
CA GLN A 51 -16.00 -5.29 -7.92
C GLN A 51 -15.10 -4.53 -8.89
N LEU A 52 -13.80 -4.80 -8.79
CA LEU A 52 -12.98 -4.64 -9.98
C LEU A 52 -13.56 -5.67 -10.96
N PRO A 53 -13.96 -5.27 -12.18
CA PRO A 53 -14.63 -6.18 -13.11
C PRO A 53 -13.83 -7.46 -13.38
N ASP A 54 -12.51 -7.37 -13.21
CA ASP A 54 -11.56 -8.42 -13.54
C ASP A 54 -10.72 -8.88 -12.33
N PHE A 55 -10.85 -8.30 -11.13
CA PHE A 55 -9.96 -8.66 -10.01
C PHE A 55 -10.72 -8.91 -8.70
N ASP A 56 -10.41 -10.04 -8.08
CA ASP A 56 -10.79 -10.34 -6.71
C ASP A 56 -9.66 -9.94 -5.76
N LEU A 57 -9.99 -9.08 -4.79
CA LEU A 57 -9.09 -8.77 -3.68
C LEU A 57 -8.90 -10.03 -2.84
N VAL A 58 -7.71 -10.64 -2.93
CA VAL A 58 -7.39 -11.86 -2.17
C VAL A 58 -7.05 -11.52 -0.74
N CYS A 59 -6.11 -10.58 -0.55
CA CYS A 59 -5.71 -10.15 0.77
C CYS A 59 -5.01 -8.79 0.74
N TYR A 60 -4.90 -8.19 1.91
CA TYR A 60 -4.05 -7.05 2.14
C TYR A 60 -3.24 -7.26 3.42
N ARG A 61 -2.05 -6.67 3.47
CA ARG A 61 -1.18 -6.66 4.65
C ARG A 61 -0.69 -5.25 4.90
N THR A 62 -0.70 -4.85 6.17
CA THR A 62 -0.14 -3.58 6.59
C THR A 62 1.23 -3.78 7.19
N ASN A 63 2.15 -2.88 6.89
CA ASN A 63 3.49 -2.87 7.46
C ASN A 63 3.87 -1.45 7.90
N ASN A 64 4.79 -1.36 8.86
CA ASN A 64 5.42 -0.12 9.30
C ASN A 64 6.91 -0.28 9.13
N GLU A 65 7.52 0.68 8.46
CA GLU A 65 8.96 0.70 8.23
C GLU A 65 9.50 2.07 8.60
N THR A 66 10.71 2.11 9.18
CA THR A 66 11.47 3.34 9.28
C THR A 66 12.55 3.29 8.21
N VAL A 67 12.50 4.22 7.27
CA VAL A 67 13.43 4.30 6.14
C VAL A 67 14.47 5.38 6.41
N LEU A 68 15.74 5.09 6.13
CA LEU A 68 16.84 6.06 6.20
C LEU A 68 17.00 6.73 4.83
N TYR A 69 16.82 8.04 4.79
CA TYR A 69 17.17 8.90 3.67
C TYR A 69 18.38 9.77 4.03
N PRO A 70 19.07 10.41 3.05
CA PRO A 70 20.25 11.23 3.34
C PRO A 70 20.03 12.35 4.38
N ASN A 71 18.78 12.81 4.53
CA ASN A 71 18.37 13.85 5.46
C ASN A 71 17.85 13.31 6.82
N GLY A 72 18.00 12.01 7.12
CA GLY A 72 17.53 11.41 8.38
C GLY A 72 16.58 10.21 8.23
N TYR A 73 15.81 9.91 9.27
CA TYR A 73 14.88 8.77 9.29
C TYR A 73 13.43 9.21 9.07
N TRP A 74 12.69 8.47 8.24
CA TRP A 74 11.27 8.69 7.98
C TRP A 74 10.46 7.47 8.42
N ASP A 75 9.36 7.71 9.11
CA ASP A 75 8.36 6.67 9.33
C ASP A 75 7.48 6.54 8.09
N GLN A 76 7.36 5.31 7.59
CA GLN A 76 6.61 4.94 6.42
C GLN A 76 5.61 3.84 6.77
N LEU A 77 4.36 4.02 6.32
CA LEU A 77 3.30 3.04 6.42
C LEU A 77 3.08 2.39 5.07
N GLN A 78 2.98 1.07 5.01
CA GLN A 78 2.82 0.34 3.75
C GLN A 78 1.58 -0.55 3.77
N VAL A 79 0.90 -0.61 2.64
CA VAL A 79 -0.19 -1.56 2.39
C VAL A 79 0.17 -2.40 1.17
N ASN A 80 0.37 -3.69 1.39
CA ASN A 80 0.58 -4.66 0.33
C ASN A 80 -0.77 -5.29 0.01
N ILE A 81 -1.30 -4.99 -1.16
CA ILE A 81 -2.55 -5.49 -1.69
C ILE A 81 -2.21 -6.61 -2.65
N THR A 82 -2.86 -7.76 -2.50
CA THR A 82 -2.72 -8.89 -3.40
C THR A 82 -4.06 -9.14 -4.06
N ASP A 83 -4.10 -8.94 -5.35
CA ASP A 83 -5.26 -9.12 -6.20
C ASP A 83 -5.02 -10.30 -7.14
N LYS A 84 -6.07 -11.01 -7.49
CA LYS A 84 -6.00 -12.14 -8.42
C LYS A 84 -7.12 -11.99 -9.45
N GLU A 85 -6.80 -12.27 -10.70
CA GLU A 85 -7.78 -12.45 -11.77
C GLU A 85 -8.50 -13.81 -11.64
#